data_AF-A0A5T2D0H2-F1
#
_entry.id   AF-A0A5T2D0H2-F1
#
_cell.length_a   1.000
_cell.length_b   1.000
_cell.length_c   1.000
_cell.angle_alpha   90.00
_cell.angle_beta   90.00
_cell.angle_gamma   90.00
#
_symmetry.space_group_name_H-M   'P 1'
#
loop_
_entity.id
_entity.type
_entity.pdbx_description
1 polymer ?
#
loop_
_entity_poly.entity_id
_entity_poly.type
_entity_poly.pdbx_seq_one_letter_code
_entity_poly.pdbx_strand_id
1 'polypeptide(L)'
;EKESHKKSLSKTANDFRVFFKKIKNILLKDNNPLDALDFSKLELYCKEIELKEDWCDKIKNFKTNKNKNNNNNFELINFLLLGFYRKLCDHHTDFLKVFNNLILLIALYALFIFGFTWLHDDKLEDTRAILTLFGFFDKFRLYFDIISTIFVVFGCGFFVWKLNSYENKNNISKKQNINFIYIIGDFLNLIKSLFFASFIPCVFYVLFLLFGFFLNLGKDFGYSLLINTLFVSLYICLVYTKSLFFGRYVVLIFSYIGFIIILIKQPNVIHPLIGKIANESDKFFNYPSLIVLNILYTILLVLVLFSLQKTARKNSIVPS
;
A
#
# COMPACT_ATOMS: atom_id res chain seq x y z
N GLU A 1 -45.10 6.04 2.35
CA GLU A 1 -44.52 7.41 2.43
C GLU A 1 -43.10 7.38 3.02
N LYS A 2 -42.11 6.80 2.31
CA LYS A 2 -40.70 6.69 2.76
C LYS A 2 -39.70 6.82 1.60
N GLU A 3 -40.03 7.63 0.59
CA GLU A 3 -39.24 7.66 -0.65
C GLU A 3 -38.79 9.06 -1.12
N SER A 4 -38.95 10.11 -0.30
CA SER A 4 -38.70 11.50 -0.75
C SER A 4 -37.59 12.30 -0.05
N HIS A 5 -36.83 11.75 0.92
CA HIS A 5 -35.87 12.56 1.67
C HIS A 5 -34.51 11.91 1.98
N LYS A 6 -33.85 11.31 0.98
CA LYS A 6 -32.39 11.16 1.00
C LYS A 6 -31.79 12.13 -0.02
N LYS A 7 -31.56 13.37 0.40
CA LYS A 7 -30.63 14.28 -0.30
C LYS A 7 -29.38 13.43 -0.58
N SER A 8 -29.05 13.14 -1.85
CA SER A 8 -28.03 12.14 -2.15
C SER A 8 -26.76 12.48 -1.36
N LEU A 9 -26.15 11.49 -0.72
CA LEU A 9 -25.00 11.71 0.14
C LEU A 9 -23.88 12.44 -0.63
N SER A 10 -23.77 12.17 -1.93
CA SER A 10 -22.92 12.89 -2.89
C SER A 10 -23.23 14.38 -2.97
N LYS A 11 -24.51 14.78 -3.13
CA LYS A 11 -24.92 16.19 -3.18
C LYS A 11 -24.61 16.90 -1.87
N THR A 12 -24.85 16.23 -0.74
CA THR A 12 -24.51 16.77 0.58
C THR A 12 -23.00 16.91 0.78
N ALA A 13 -22.20 15.91 0.36
CA ALA A 13 -20.74 15.99 0.41
C ALA A 13 -20.19 17.10 -0.50
N ASN A 14 -20.77 17.29 -1.68
CA ASN A 14 -20.42 18.40 -2.57
C ASN A 14 -20.76 19.77 -1.98
N ASP A 15 -21.93 19.93 -1.36
CA ASP A 15 -22.31 21.17 -0.66
C ASP A 15 -21.28 21.52 0.43
N PHE A 16 -20.87 20.54 1.25
CA PHE A 16 -19.81 20.71 2.25
C PHE A 16 -18.45 21.02 1.62
N ARG A 17 -18.08 20.36 0.51
CA ARG A 17 -16.84 20.65 -0.22
C ARG A 17 -16.77 22.11 -0.67
N VAL A 18 -17.86 22.62 -1.25
CA VAL A 18 -17.96 24.02 -1.70
C VAL A 18 -17.88 24.97 -0.50
N PHE A 19 -18.56 24.63 0.60
CA PHE A 19 -18.50 25.40 1.84
C PHE A 19 -17.08 25.49 2.42
N PHE A 20 -16.38 24.37 2.58
CA PHE A 20 -15.00 24.35 3.08
C PHE A 20 -14.02 25.06 2.15
N LYS A 21 -14.23 24.96 0.83
CA LYS A 21 -13.45 25.74 -0.15
C LYS A 21 -13.63 27.25 0.06
N LYS A 22 -14.84 27.70 0.37
CA LYS A 22 -15.13 29.11 0.66
C LYS A 22 -14.42 29.57 1.95
N ILE A 23 -14.52 28.79 3.03
CA ILE A 23 -13.83 29.10 4.29
C ILE A 23 -12.31 29.15 4.10
N LYS A 24 -11.73 28.14 3.45
CA LYS A 24 -10.31 28.11 3.11
C LYS A 24 -9.85 29.38 2.41
N ASN A 25 -10.60 29.83 1.40
CA ASN A 25 -10.25 31.03 0.64
C ASN A 25 -10.37 32.32 1.47
N ILE A 26 -11.25 32.36 2.47
CA ILE A 26 -11.36 33.48 3.42
C ILE A 26 -10.14 33.47 4.36
N LEU A 27 -9.83 32.33 4.98
CA LEU A 27 -8.70 32.19 5.91
C LEU A 27 -7.34 32.48 5.25
N LEU A 28 -7.18 32.11 3.97
CA LEU A 28 -5.99 32.47 3.21
C LEU A 28 -5.88 33.99 2.97
N LYS A 29 -7.00 34.71 2.87
CA LYS A 29 -7.00 36.18 2.77
C LYS A 29 -6.71 36.83 4.11
N ASP A 30 -7.17 36.21 5.20
CA ASP A 30 -6.97 36.68 6.57
C ASP A 30 -5.60 36.29 7.15
N ASN A 31 -4.67 35.80 6.32
CA ASN A 31 -3.32 35.34 6.71
C ASN A 31 -3.31 34.27 7.82
N ASN A 32 -4.31 33.39 7.85
CA ASN A 32 -4.36 32.24 8.76
C ASN A 32 -4.16 30.92 8.00
N PRO A 33 -2.90 30.55 7.66
CA PRO A 33 -2.61 29.40 6.81
C PRO A 33 -2.83 28.07 7.53
N LEU A 34 -2.73 28.04 8.86
CA LEU A 34 -2.90 26.83 9.66
C LEU A 34 -4.36 26.36 9.59
N ASP A 35 -5.30 27.25 9.89
CA ASP A 35 -6.73 26.92 9.81
C ASP A 35 -7.14 26.63 8.35
N ALA A 36 -6.57 27.35 7.38
CA ALA A 36 -6.80 27.06 5.96
C ALA A 36 -6.36 25.65 5.54
N LEU A 37 -5.30 25.11 6.16
CA LEU A 37 -4.82 23.74 5.94
C LEU A 37 -5.88 22.72 6.40
N ASP A 38 -6.47 22.93 7.58
CA ASP A 38 -7.51 22.06 8.14
C ASP A 38 -8.77 22.07 7.26
N PHE A 39 -9.19 23.23 6.76
CA PHE A 39 -10.30 23.29 5.80
C PHE A 39 -9.95 22.69 4.44
N SER A 40 -8.69 22.77 3.99
CA SER A 40 -8.22 22.04 2.80
C SER A 40 -8.26 20.52 3.00
N LYS A 41 -8.03 20.03 4.22
CA LYS A 41 -8.17 18.62 4.57
C LYS A 41 -9.63 18.21 4.45
N LEU A 42 -10.53 18.94 5.09
CA LEU A 42 -11.97 18.68 5.04
C LEU A 42 -12.54 18.70 3.62
N GLU A 43 -12.09 19.64 2.77
CA GLU A 43 -12.42 19.68 1.34
C GLU A 43 -12.06 18.37 0.62
N LEU A 44 -10.86 17.82 0.88
CA LEU A 44 -10.40 16.57 0.27
C LEU A 44 -11.15 15.35 0.81
N TYR A 45 -11.53 15.35 2.10
CA TYR A 45 -12.40 14.31 2.67
C TYR A 45 -13.78 14.31 2.03
N CYS A 46 -14.40 15.48 1.86
CA CYS A 46 -15.70 15.60 1.18
C CYS A 46 -15.61 15.11 -0.26
N LYS A 47 -14.54 15.44 -0.98
CA LYS A 47 -14.29 14.94 -2.34
C LYS A 47 -14.13 13.42 -2.39
N GLU A 48 -13.46 12.82 -1.41
CA GLU A 48 -13.35 11.35 -1.31
C GLU A 48 -14.72 10.69 -1.10
N ILE A 49 -15.58 11.26 -0.25
CA ILE A 49 -16.94 10.76 0.02
C ILE A 49 -17.85 10.90 -1.21
N GLU A 50 -17.79 12.06 -1.88
CA GLU A 50 -18.53 12.32 -3.12
C GLU A 50 -18.18 11.27 -4.19
N LEU A 51 -16.88 11.07 -4.48
CA LEU A 51 -16.43 10.08 -5.46
C LEU A 51 -16.84 8.65 -5.08
N LYS A 52 -16.82 8.32 -3.78
CA LYS A 52 -17.23 7.01 -3.29
C LYS A 52 -18.72 6.75 -3.56
N GLU A 53 -19.58 7.70 -3.23
CA GLU A 53 -21.02 7.56 -3.41
C GLU A 53 -21.39 7.52 -4.89
N ASP A 54 -20.80 8.40 -5.70
CA ASP A 54 -20.99 8.41 -7.16
C ASP A 54 -20.61 7.07 -7.79
N TRP A 55 -19.53 6.46 -7.32
CA TRP A 55 -19.12 5.12 -7.76
C TRP A 55 -20.09 4.02 -7.29
N CYS A 56 -20.53 4.06 -6.02
CA CYS A 56 -21.47 3.08 -5.48
C CYS A 56 -22.84 3.13 -6.19
N ASP A 57 -23.34 4.33 -6.49
CA ASP A 57 -24.60 4.49 -7.21
C ASP A 57 -24.49 4.01 -8.66
N LYS A 58 -23.34 4.21 -9.31
CA LYS A 58 -23.06 3.59 -10.62
C LYS A 58 -23.10 2.07 -10.58
N ILE A 59 -22.48 1.41 -9.59
CA ILE A 59 -22.53 -0.05 -9.49
C ILE A 59 -23.96 -0.56 -9.32
N LYS A 60 -24.78 0.11 -8.49
CA LYS A 60 -26.18 -0.25 -8.32
C LYS A 60 -26.95 -0.14 -9.64
N ASN A 61 -26.68 0.91 -10.41
CA ASN A 61 -27.28 1.14 -11.72
C ASN A 61 -26.78 0.13 -12.78
N PHE A 62 -25.52 -0.30 -12.75
CA PHE A 62 -24.99 -1.38 -13.60
C PHE A 62 -25.64 -2.73 -13.31
N LYS A 63 -25.94 -3.03 -12.03
CA LYS A 63 -26.64 -4.26 -11.63
C LYS A 63 -28.09 -4.28 -12.12
N THR A 64 -28.71 -3.12 -12.31
CA THR A 64 -30.13 -2.98 -12.72
C THR A 64 -30.32 -2.72 -14.21
N ASN A 65 -29.36 -2.07 -14.90
CA ASN A 65 -29.40 -1.78 -16.33
C ASN A 65 -28.10 -2.23 -17.02
N LYS A 66 -28.19 -3.20 -17.94
CA LYS A 66 -27.05 -3.79 -18.67
C LYS A 66 -26.35 -2.84 -19.66
N ASN A 67 -26.94 -1.70 -20.01
CA ASN A 67 -26.44 -0.84 -21.08
C ASN A 67 -26.13 0.58 -20.59
N LYS A 68 -24.91 0.79 -20.10
CA LYS A 68 -24.20 2.07 -20.25
C LYS A 68 -22.72 1.88 -19.96
N ASN A 69 -21.97 1.50 -20.99
CA ASN A 69 -20.52 1.40 -20.91
C ASN A 69 -19.93 2.81 -21.11
N ASN A 70 -19.92 3.61 -20.04
CA ASN A 70 -19.05 4.78 -19.96
C ASN A 70 -17.85 4.40 -19.09
N ASN A 71 -16.67 4.33 -19.71
CA ASN A 71 -15.40 4.03 -19.08
C ASN A 71 -15.00 5.16 -18.11
N ASN A 72 -15.46 5.07 -16.86
CA ASN A 72 -15.12 6.01 -15.78
C ASN A 72 -14.04 5.44 -14.84
N ASN A 73 -13.09 4.66 -15.37
CA ASN A 73 -11.94 4.16 -14.59
C ASN A 73 -11.17 5.30 -13.91
N PHE A 74 -11.20 6.50 -14.48
CA PHE A 74 -10.55 7.70 -13.93
C PHE A 74 -11.12 8.13 -12.55
N GLU A 75 -12.44 8.06 -12.34
CA GLU A 75 -13.04 8.42 -11.04
C GLU A 75 -12.66 7.41 -9.95
N LEU A 76 -12.66 6.13 -10.30
CA LEU A 76 -12.18 5.04 -9.46
C LEU A 76 -10.72 5.23 -9.06
N ILE A 77 -9.86 5.50 -10.05
CA ILE A 77 -8.43 5.75 -9.83
C ILE A 77 -8.27 6.96 -8.89
N ASN A 78 -9.00 8.05 -9.12
CA ASN A 78 -8.95 9.23 -8.24
C ASN A 78 -9.41 8.92 -6.82
N PHE A 79 -10.49 8.16 -6.65
CA PHE A 79 -10.97 7.73 -5.34
C PHE A 79 -9.92 6.88 -4.62
N LEU A 80 -9.35 5.88 -5.29
CA LEU A 80 -8.28 5.03 -4.74
C LEU A 80 -7.04 5.85 -4.37
N LEU A 81 -6.65 6.80 -5.23
CA LEU A 81 -5.51 7.68 -5.02
C LEU A 81 -5.72 8.64 -3.83
N LEU A 82 -6.92 9.23 -3.70
CA LEU A 82 -7.29 10.03 -2.53
C LEU A 82 -7.28 9.17 -1.26
N GLY A 83 -7.83 7.96 -1.33
CA GLY A 83 -7.81 7.01 -0.22
C GLY A 83 -6.38 6.64 0.21
N PHE A 84 -5.49 6.47 -0.76
CA PHE A 84 -4.05 6.24 -0.54
C PHE A 84 -3.39 7.43 0.14
N TYR A 85 -3.56 8.65 -0.38
CA TYR A 85 -2.97 9.85 0.23
C TYR A 85 -3.52 10.15 1.62
N ARG A 86 -4.79 9.83 1.92
CA ARG A 86 -5.32 9.92 3.29
C ARG A 86 -4.52 9.05 4.26
N LYS A 87 -4.18 7.82 3.88
CA LYS A 87 -3.42 6.91 4.75
C LYS A 87 -1.94 7.22 4.78
N LEU A 88 -1.38 7.65 3.65
CA LEU A 88 0.01 7.99 3.50
C LEU A 88 0.40 9.29 4.23
N CYS A 89 -0.42 10.33 4.16
CA CYS A 89 -0.03 11.70 4.55
C CYS A 89 -1.20 12.57 5.06
N ASP A 90 -2.34 11.94 5.34
CA ASP A 90 -3.55 12.62 5.78
C ASP A 90 -4.00 13.75 4.82
N HIS A 91 -4.04 13.42 3.51
CA HIS A 91 -4.40 14.36 2.44
C HIS A 91 -3.42 15.54 2.27
N HIS A 92 -2.14 15.23 2.38
CA HIS A 92 -1.00 16.14 2.26
C HIS A 92 -0.93 17.19 3.36
N THR A 93 -1.34 16.85 4.58
CA THR A 93 -1.28 17.77 5.73
C THR A 93 -0.19 17.38 6.73
N ASP A 94 0.09 16.09 6.89
CA ASP A 94 1.04 15.59 7.87
C ASP A 94 2.39 15.23 7.24
N PHE A 95 3.39 16.07 7.46
CA PHE A 95 4.76 15.89 6.96
C PHE A 95 5.45 14.68 7.58
N LEU A 96 5.36 14.52 8.91
CA LEU A 96 6.03 13.42 9.60
C LEU A 96 5.46 12.07 9.16
N LYS A 97 4.16 12.00 8.91
CA LYS A 97 3.51 10.77 8.45
C LYS A 97 3.95 10.36 7.04
N VAL A 98 4.08 11.31 6.12
CA VAL A 98 4.61 10.99 4.77
C VAL A 98 6.09 10.61 4.82
N PHE A 99 6.89 11.29 5.66
CA PHE A 99 8.31 10.98 5.84
C PHE A 99 8.54 9.60 6.48
N ASN A 100 7.77 9.26 7.51
CA ASN A 100 7.80 7.93 8.13
C ASN A 100 7.47 6.82 7.12
N ASN A 101 6.47 7.05 6.25
CA ASN A 101 6.10 6.09 5.21
C ASN A 101 7.14 6.03 4.07
N LEU A 102 7.88 7.11 3.81
CA LEU A 102 9.02 7.10 2.89
C LEU A 102 10.15 6.21 3.42
N ILE A 103 10.53 6.35 4.69
CA ILE A 103 11.56 5.53 5.32
C ILE A 103 11.15 4.06 5.34
N LEU A 104 9.89 3.80 5.65
CA LEU A 104 9.31 2.45 5.60
C LEU A 104 9.43 1.82 4.19
N LEU A 105 9.16 2.59 3.13
CA LEU A 105 9.31 2.13 1.75
C LEU A 105 10.76 1.77 1.42
N ILE A 106 11.71 2.63 1.79
CA ILE A 106 13.15 2.42 1.55
C ILE A 106 13.65 1.18 2.31
N ALA A 107 13.32 1.06 3.59
CA ALA A 107 13.71 -0.06 4.42
C ALA A 107 13.12 -1.39 3.91
N LEU A 108 11.86 -1.39 3.50
CA LEU A 108 11.21 -2.58 2.94
C LEU A 108 11.87 -3.01 1.62
N TYR A 109 12.15 -2.06 0.73
CA TYR A 109 12.83 -2.35 -0.53
C TYR A 109 14.22 -2.96 -0.30
N ALA A 110 15.01 -2.37 0.58
CA ALA A 110 16.32 -2.90 0.91
C ALA A 110 16.25 -4.28 1.58
N LEU A 111 15.22 -4.57 2.38
CA LEU A 111 15.00 -5.91 2.93
C LEU A 111 14.77 -6.94 1.82
N PHE A 112 14.05 -6.58 0.75
CA PHE A 112 13.87 -7.45 -0.41
C PHE A 112 15.16 -7.63 -1.21
N ILE A 113 15.92 -6.55 -1.44
CA ILE A 113 17.23 -6.63 -2.10
C ILE A 113 18.18 -7.51 -1.28
N PHE A 114 18.28 -7.29 0.03
CA PHE A 114 19.14 -8.08 0.91
C PHE A 114 18.72 -9.55 0.97
N GLY A 115 17.42 -9.83 1.05
CA GLY A 115 16.90 -11.19 0.97
C GLY A 115 17.27 -11.87 -0.36
N PHE A 116 17.20 -11.12 -1.46
CA PHE A 116 17.61 -11.61 -2.78
C PHE A 116 19.13 -11.87 -2.84
N THR A 117 19.96 -10.98 -2.30
CA THR A 117 21.42 -11.17 -2.25
C THR A 117 21.80 -12.37 -1.38
N TRP A 118 21.19 -12.51 -0.21
CA TRP A 118 21.48 -13.60 0.72
C TRP A 118 21.09 -14.97 0.14
N LEU A 119 19.98 -15.04 -0.61
CA LEU A 119 19.58 -16.26 -1.33
C LEU A 119 20.53 -16.61 -2.50
N HIS A 120 21.39 -15.68 -2.93
CA HIS A 120 22.30 -15.85 -4.07
C HIS A 120 23.79 -15.83 -3.73
N ASP A 121 24.14 -15.62 -2.46
CA ASP A 121 25.53 -15.50 -2.00
C ASP A 121 26.36 -16.77 -2.27
N ASP A 122 25.70 -17.94 -2.41
CA ASP A 122 26.36 -19.22 -2.68
C ASP A 122 26.67 -19.51 -4.17
N LYS A 123 26.28 -18.65 -5.13
CA LYS A 123 26.41 -18.93 -6.58
C LYS A 123 26.66 -17.72 -7.49
N LEU A 124 27.48 -16.77 -7.05
CA LEU A 124 27.96 -15.68 -7.93
C LEU A 124 29.23 -16.10 -8.70
N GLU A 125 29.08 -17.09 -9.59
CA GLU A 125 30.02 -17.30 -10.69
C GLU A 125 29.27 -17.52 -12.01
N ASP A 126 29.48 -16.55 -12.90
CA ASP A 126 29.19 -16.51 -14.33
C ASP A 126 27.75 -16.68 -14.84
N THR A 127 27.55 -16.14 -16.04
CA THR A 127 26.32 -15.96 -16.83
C THR A 127 25.49 -17.24 -17.08
N ARG A 128 25.90 -18.38 -16.52
CA ARG A 128 25.11 -19.62 -16.33
C ARG A 128 24.21 -19.56 -15.08
N ALA A 129 24.31 -18.50 -14.27
CA ALA A 129 23.57 -18.29 -13.03
C ALA A 129 22.07 -17.98 -13.20
N ILE A 130 21.66 -17.49 -14.38
CA ILE A 130 20.24 -17.26 -14.72
C ILE A 130 19.48 -18.60 -14.75
N LEU A 131 20.13 -19.67 -15.24
CA LEU A 131 19.56 -21.02 -15.22
C LEU A 131 19.56 -21.62 -13.80
N THR A 132 20.50 -21.21 -12.94
CA THR A 132 20.61 -21.72 -11.57
C THR A 132 19.74 -20.98 -10.55
N LEU A 133 19.35 -19.73 -10.80
CA LEU A 133 18.36 -19.01 -9.99
C LEU A 133 17.01 -19.69 -10.10
N PHE A 134 16.61 -20.01 -11.33
CA PHE A 134 15.41 -20.80 -11.56
C PHE A 134 15.58 -22.23 -11.10
N GLY A 135 16.73 -22.87 -11.32
CA GLY A 135 17.02 -24.20 -10.76
C GLY A 135 17.03 -24.23 -9.22
N PHE A 136 17.32 -23.12 -8.54
CA PHE A 136 17.23 -22.99 -7.08
C PHE A 136 15.79 -22.80 -6.61
N PHE A 137 15.04 -21.88 -7.23
CA PHE A 137 13.61 -21.74 -6.95
C PHE A 137 12.84 -23.02 -7.28
N ASP A 138 13.27 -23.81 -8.27
CA ASP A 138 12.68 -25.12 -8.60
C ASP A 138 12.90 -26.15 -7.47
N LYS A 139 14.00 -26.06 -6.70
CA LYS A 139 14.19 -26.88 -5.48
C LYS A 139 13.24 -26.46 -4.35
N PHE A 140 12.97 -25.16 -4.22
CA PHE A 140 12.01 -24.62 -3.24
C PHE A 140 10.57 -24.61 -3.76
N ARG A 141 10.34 -25.06 -5.00
CA ARG A 141 9.04 -24.97 -5.67
C ARG A 141 7.94 -25.65 -4.89
N LEU A 142 8.19 -26.89 -4.48
CA LEU A 142 7.23 -27.64 -3.67
C LEU A 142 6.93 -26.90 -2.36
N TYR A 143 7.93 -26.27 -1.73
CA TYR A 143 7.70 -25.47 -0.52
C TYR A 143 6.85 -24.23 -0.82
N PHE A 144 7.14 -23.46 -1.87
CA PHE A 144 6.33 -22.29 -2.24
C PHE A 144 4.91 -22.67 -2.63
N ASP A 145 4.73 -23.75 -3.38
CA ASP A 145 3.41 -24.24 -3.80
C ASP A 145 2.61 -24.76 -2.59
N ILE A 146 3.25 -25.51 -1.69
CA ILE A 146 2.63 -25.98 -0.43
C ILE A 146 2.29 -24.80 0.48
N ILE A 147 3.22 -23.88 0.71
CA ILE A 147 3.02 -22.69 1.56
C ILE A 147 1.91 -21.83 0.96
N SER A 148 1.93 -21.54 -0.35
CA SER A 148 0.90 -20.75 -1.01
C SER A 148 -0.47 -21.43 -0.90
N THR A 149 -0.55 -22.75 -1.10
CA THR A 149 -1.80 -23.51 -0.97
C THR A 149 -2.33 -23.48 0.46
N ILE A 150 -1.46 -23.68 1.46
CA ILE A 150 -1.78 -23.56 2.88
C ILE A 150 -2.29 -22.15 3.18
N PHE A 151 -1.57 -21.10 2.77
CA PHE A 151 -1.98 -19.71 2.96
C PHE A 151 -3.32 -19.42 2.31
N VAL A 152 -3.61 -19.98 1.13
CA VAL A 152 -4.90 -19.82 0.47
C VAL A 152 -6.02 -20.50 1.26
N VAL A 153 -5.84 -21.75 1.69
CA VAL A 153 -6.85 -22.49 2.45
C VAL A 153 -7.13 -21.83 3.81
N PHE A 154 -6.08 -21.52 4.58
CA PHE A 154 -6.20 -20.83 5.86
C PHE A 154 -6.69 -19.39 5.70
N GLY A 155 -6.28 -18.70 4.64
CA GLY A 155 -6.72 -17.35 4.32
C GLY A 155 -8.19 -17.26 3.96
N CYS A 156 -8.70 -18.21 3.17
CA CYS A 156 -10.13 -18.35 2.89
C CYS A 156 -10.92 -18.64 4.17
N GLY A 157 -10.45 -19.57 5.02
CA GLY A 157 -11.07 -19.87 6.30
C GLY A 157 -11.10 -18.66 7.24
N PHE A 158 -9.99 -17.92 7.34
CA PHE A 158 -9.90 -16.69 8.12
C PHE A 158 -10.79 -15.58 7.56
N PHE A 159 -10.91 -15.45 6.24
CA PHE A 159 -11.78 -14.46 5.60
C PHE A 159 -13.26 -14.76 5.85
N VAL A 160 -13.68 -16.02 5.74
CA VAL A 160 -15.04 -16.49 6.07
C VAL A 160 -15.33 -16.28 7.55
N TRP A 161 -14.39 -16.65 8.44
CA TRP A 161 -14.52 -16.40 9.88
C TRP A 161 -14.61 -14.90 10.19
N LYS A 162 -13.83 -14.06 9.50
CA LYS A 162 -13.87 -12.61 9.65
C LYS A 162 -15.20 -12.02 9.16
N LEU A 163 -15.76 -12.50 8.06
CA LEU A 163 -17.11 -12.14 7.59
C LEU A 163 -18.17 -12.49 8.63
N ASN A 164 -18.14 -13.72 9.13
CA ASN A 164 -19.09 -14.23 10.13
C ASN A 164 -18.95 -13.50 11.48
N SER A 165 -17.71 -13.18 11.87
CA SER A 165 -17.42 -12.37 13.06
C SER A 165 -17.84 -10.90 12.89
N TYR A 166 -17.85 -10.35 11.66
CA TYR A 166 -18.31 -8.99 11.39
C TYR A 166 -19.83 -8.88 11.56
N GLU A 167 -20.57 -9.92 11.20
CA GLU A 167 -22.01 -10.04 11.44
C GLU A 167 -22.33 -10.16 12.94
N ASN A 168 -21.52 -10.93 13.68
CA ASN A 168 -21.68 -11.13 15.12
C ASN A 168 -21.20 -9.97 16.01
N LYS A 169 -20.47 -8.98 15.45
CA LYS A 169 -19.87 -7.86 16.22
C LYS A 169 -20.81 -6.68 16.47
N ASN A 170 -22.05 -6.73 15.99
CA ASN A 170 -23.07 -5.72 16.30
C ASN A 170 -23.57 -5.79 17.74
N ASN A 171 -23.22 -6.84 18.50
CA ASN A 171 -23.58 -6.96 19.89
C ASN A 171 -22.34 -7.17 20.77
N ILE A 172 -22.28 -6.39 21.84
CA ILE A 172 -21.48 -6.57 23.06
C ILE A 172 -20.28 -5.62 23.21
N SER A 173 -20.43 -4.80 24.26
CA SER A 173 -19.51 -3.79 24.77
C SER A 173 -18.54 -4.34 25.82
N LYS A 174 -17.51 -3.53 26.08
CA LYS A 174 -16.24 -3.75 26.81
C LYS A 174 -16.39 -4.02 28.32
N LYS A 175 -15.33 -4.60 28.94
CA LYS A 175 -14.41 -4.01 29.97
C LYS A 175 -13.59 -5.14 30.66
N GLN A 176 -12.35 -5.04 31.17
CA GLN A 176 -11.07 -4.42 30.80
C GLN A 176 -9.96 -5.12 31.66
N ASN A 177 -8.76 -5.34 31.11
CA ASN A 177 -7.46 -5.36 31.82
C ASN A 177 -6.44 -4.72 30.85
N ILE A 178 -5.96 -3.50 31.12
CA ILE A 178 -5.99 -2.42 30.10
C ILE A 178 -4.68 -2.14 29.37
N ASN A 179 -3.52 -2.64 29.80
CA ASN A 179 -2.26 -2.27 29.12
C ASN A 179 -1.65 -3.42 28.30
N PHE A 180 -1.45 -4.59 28.89
CA PHE A 180 -0.79 -5.70 28.19
C PHE A 180 -1.69 -6.38 27.14
N ILE A 181 -2.98 -6.53 27.44
CA ILE A 181 -3.97 -7.06 26.47
C ILE A 181 -4.10 -6.14 25.25
N TYR A 182 -3.91 -4.82 25.43
CA TYR A 182 -3.95 -3.88 24.32
C TYR A 182 -2.70 -4.01 23.44
N ILE A 183 -1.51 -4.18 24.03
CA ILE A 183 -0.27 -4.42 23.28
C ILE A 183 -0.34 -5.74 22.49
N ILE A 184 -0.76 -6.83 23.14
CA ILE A 184 -0.95 -8.14 22.47
C ILE A 184 -2.04 -8.03 21.40
N GLY A 185 -3.17 -7.39 21.71
CA GLY A 185 -4.26 -7.19 20.76
C GLY A 185 -3.82 -6.39 19.55
N ASP A 186 -2.95 -5.40 19.74
CA ASP A 186 -2.39 -4.60 18.67
C ASP A 186 -1.41 -5.40 17.80
N PHE A 187 -0.51 -6.15 18.43
CA PHE A 187 0.40 -7.04 17.72
C PHE A 187 -0.37 -8.09 16.90
N LEU A 188 -1.43 -8.67 17.46
CA LEU A 188 -2.33 -9.57 16.74
C LEU A 188 -3.01 -8.89 15.56
N ASN A 189 -3.39 -7.61 15.67
CA ASN A 189 -3.94 -6.85 14.55
C ASN A 189 -2.91 -6.61 13.44
N LEU A 190 -1.65 -6.36 13.80
CA LEU A 190 -0.54 -6.28 12.85
C LEU A 190 -0.34 -7.63 12.14
N ILE A 191 -0.24 -8.74 12.88
CA ILE A 191 -0.09 -10.09 12.31
C ILE A 191 -1.26 -10.44 11.39
N LYS A 192 -2.51 -10.14 11.78
CA LYS A 192 -3.69 -10.33 10.92
C LYS A 192 -3.61 -9.52 9.63
N SER A 193 -3.07 -8.30 9.71
CA SER A 193 -2.91 -7.43 8.55
C SER A 193 -1.81 -7.95 7.63
N LEU A 194 -0.66 -8.38 8.18
CA LEU A 194 0.43 -9.01 7.42
C LEU A 194 -0.02 -10.32 6.76
N PHE A 195 -0.78 -11.15 7.47
CA PHE A 195 -1.34 -12.37 6.92
C PHE A 195 -2.25 -12.09 5.71
N PHE A 196 -3.13 -11.09 5.82
CA PHE A 196 -3.97 -10.67 4.69
C PHE A 196 -3.14 -10.10 3.53
N ALA A 197 -2.06 -9.38 3.84
CA ALA A 197 -1.14 -8.84 2.85
C ALA A 197 -0.38 -9.92 2.10
N SER A 198 -0.03 -11.03 2.75
CA SER A 198 0.60 -12.20 2.11
C SER A 198 -0.41 -13.08 1.37
N PHE A 199 -1.65 -13.15 1.84
CA PHE A 199 -2.72 -13.92 1.19
C PHE A 199 -3.02 -13.44 -0.22
N ILE A 200 -3.09 -12.12 -0.45
CA ILE A 200 -3.37 -11.55 -1.78
C ILE A 200 -2.34 -12.04 -2.82
N PRO A 201 -1.01 -11.85 -2.63
CA PRO A 201 0.02 -12.40 -3.52
C PRO A 201 -0.09 -13.90 -3.75
N CYS A 202 -0.42 -14.70 -2.72
CA CYS A 202 -0.59 -16.15 -2.88
C CYS A 202 -1.77 -16.50 -3.79
N VAL A 203 -2.91 -15.82 -3.64
CA VAL A 203 -4.07 -16.01 -4.54
C VAL A 203 -3.72 -15.58 -5.96
N PHE A 204 -3.06 -14.43 -6.12
CA PHE A 204 -2.59 -13.94 -7.42
C PHE A 204 -1.60 -14.92 -8.05
N TYR A 205 -0.65 -15.47 -7.28
CA TYR A 205 0.30 -16.47 -7.76
C TYR A 205 -0.42 -17.71 -8.30
N VAL A 206 -1.33 -18.32 -7.52
CA VAL A 206 -2.08 -19.51 -7.96
C VAL A 206 -2.92 -19.22 -9.21
N LEU A 207 -3.62 -18.09 -9.24
CA LEU A 207 -4.45 -17.69 -10.38
C LEU A 207 -3.63 -17.44 -11.64
N PHE A 208 -2.52 -16.71 -11.52
CA PHE A 208 -1.68 -16.33 -12.67
C PHE A 208 -0.68 -17.41 -13.06
N LEU A 209 -0.40 -18.42 -12.22
CA LEU A 209 0.33 -19.62 -12.63
C LEU A 209 -0.47 -20.39 -13.70
N LEU A 210 -1.79 -20.51 -13.49
CA LEU A 210 -2.71 -21.13 -14.44
C LEU A 210 -2.76 -20.34 -15.76
N PHE A 211 -2.79 -19.01 -15.68
CA PHE A 211 -2.75 -18.12 -16.85
C PHE A 211 -1.39 -18.15 -17.56
N GLY A 212 -0.29 -18.22 -16.81
CA GLY A 212 1.06 -18.35 -17.34
C GLY A 212 1.25 -19.65 -18.13
N PHE A 213 0.62 -20.74 -17.68
CA PHE A 213 0.55 -21.99 -18.43
C PHE A 213 -0.15 -21.81 -19.79
N PHE A 214 -1.27 -21.07 -19.84
CA PHE A 214 -1.98 -20.78 -21.11
C PHE A 214 -1.16 -19.92 -22.09
N LEU A 215 -0.35 -18.99 -21.57
CA LEU A 215 0.49 -18.10 -22.38
C LEU A 215 1.88 -18.67 -22.70
N ASN A 216 2.15 -19.92 -22.31
CA ASN A 216 3.46 -20.57 -22.45
C ASN A 216 4.61 -19.76 -21.82
N LEU A 217 4.32 -19.06 -20.72
CA LEU A 217 5.30 -18.30 -19.95
C LEU A 217 6.08 -19.27 -19.04
N GLY A 218 7.39 -19.07 -18.94
CA GLY A 218 8.25 -19.87 -18.06
C GLY A 218 7.78 -19.81 -16.60
N LYS A 219 8.04 -20.88 -15.83
CA LYS A 219 7.68 -20.97 -14.39
C LYS A 219 8.22 -19.80 -13.57
N ASP A 220 9.34 -19.29 -14.02
CA ASP A 220 10.04 -18.06 -13.70
C ASP A 220 9.15 -16.82 -13.53
N PHE A 221 8.14 -16.72 -14.39
CA PHE A 221 7.15 -15.66 -14.38
C PHE A 221 6.32 -15.67 -13.09
N GLY A 222 5.90 -16.86 -12.62
CA GLY A 222 5.09 -17.01 -11.41
C GLY A 222 5.82 -16.54 -10.16
N TYR A 223 7.09 -16.94 -9.99
CA TYR A 223 7.90 -16.50 -8.85
C TYR A 223 8.15 -15.00 -8.86
N SER A 224 8.48 -14.45 -10.03
CA SER A 224 8.66 -13.02 -10.18
C SER A 224 7.38 -12.26 -9.82
N LEU A 225 6.22 -12.74 -10.26
CA LEU A 225 4.93 -12.14 -9.93
C LEU A 225 4.64 -12.20 -8.42
N LEU A 226 4.92 -13.33 -7.77
CA LEU A 226 4.70 -13.51 -6.32
C LEU A 226 5.55 -12.51 -5.52
N ILE A 227 6.85 -12.44 -5.78
CA ILE A 227 7.78 -11.56 -5.04
C ILE A 227 7.38 -10.08 -5.21
N ASN A 228 7.12 -9.66 -6.45
CA ASN A 228 6.78 -8.28 -6.76
C ASN A 228 5.40 -7.88 -6.20
N THR A 229 4.41 -8.78 -6.27
CA THR A 229 3.09 -8.53 -5.68
C THR A 229 3.17 -8.51 -4.15
N LEU A 230 3.99 -9.37 -3.55
CA LEU A 230 4.26 -9.40 -2.10
C LEU A 230 4.89 -8.10 -1.62
N PHE A 231 5.86 -7.55 -2.36
CA PHE A 231 6.46 -6.26 -2.03
C PHE A 231 5.41 -5.14 -1.96
N VAL A 232 4.59 -5.01 -3.02
CA VAL A 232 3.56 -3.97 -3.09
C VAL A 232 2.48 -4.18 -2.03
N SER A 233 2.02 -5.42 -1.81
CA SER A 233 0.98 -5.72 -0.84
C SER A 233 1.44 -5.48 0.60
N LEU A 234 2.69 -5.82 0.94
CA LEU A 234 3.28 -5.53 2.25
C LEU A 234 3.40 -4.03 2.48
N TYR A 235 3.87 -3.27 1.50
CA TYR A 235 3.96 -1.81 1.63
C TYR A 235 2.58 -1.18 1.87
N ILE A 236 1.60 -1.52 1.04
CA ILE A 236 0.22 -1.03 1.20
C ILE A 236 -0.33 -1.44 2.56
N CYS A 237 -0.10 -2.68 3.00
CA CYS A 237 -0.51 -3.15 4.30
C CYS A 237 0.08 -2.29 5.42
N LEU A 238 1.39 -2.03 5.41
CA LEU A 238 2.05 -1.23 6.44
C LEU A 238 1.53 0.22 6.47
N VAL A 239 1.23 0.81 5.31
CA VAL A 239 0.61 2.15 5.22
C VAL A 239 -0.84 2.16 5.76
N TYR A 240 -1.61 1.10 5.48
CA TYR A 240 -3.04 1.00 5.84
C TYR A 240 -3.32 0.36 7.20
N THR A 241 -2.29 -0.21 7.82
CA THR A 241 -2.40 -0.94 9.08
C THR A 241 -3.05 -0.06 10.13
N LYS A 242 -4.17 -0.57 10.69
CA LYS A 242 -4.92 0.09 11.77
C LYS A 242 -4.36 -0.21 13.16
N SER A 243 -3.23 -0.93 13.25
CA SER A 243 -2.59 -1.18 14.55
C SER A 243 -2.25 0.15 15.22
N LEU A 244 -2.75 0.29 16.45
CA LEU A 244 -2.60 1.41 17.37
C LEU A 244 -1.23 1.36 18.04
N PHE A 245 -0.49 2.46 17.89
CA PHE A 245 0.70 2.88 18.64
C PHE A 245 1.88 1.91 18.72
N PHE A 246 1.75 0.63 19.06
CA PHE A 246 2.90 -0.22 19.36
C PHE A 246 3.41 -1.00 18.14
N GLY A 247 2.56 -1.79 17.47
CA GLY A 247 3.00 -2.65 16.36
C GLY A 247 3.62 -1.85 15.21
N ARG A 248 2.92 -0.81 14.73
CA ARG A 248 3.45 0.07 13.69
C ARG A 248 4.70 0.84 14.14
N TYR A 249 4.79 1.29 15.38
CA TYR A 249 5.94 2.06 15.87
C TYR A 249 7.19 1.19 15.98
N VAL A 250 7.05 -0.06 16.44
CA VAL A 250 8.14 -1.04 16.43
C VAL A 250 8.65 -1.27 15.01
N VAL A 251 7.75 -1.48 14.03
CA VAL A 251 8.14 -1.62 12.62
C VAL A 251 8.84 -0.35 12.10
N LEU A 252 8.36 0.84 12.48
CA LEU A 252 9.01 2.10 12.12
C LEU A 252 10.41 2.19 12.71
N ILE A 253 10.61 1.89 14.00
CA ILE A 253 11.95 1.89 14.62
C ILE A 253 12.91 0.99 13.85
N PHE A 254 12.50 -0.26 13.56
CA PHE A 254 13.32 -1.18 12.75
C PHE A 254 13.58 -0.64 11.34
N SER A 255 12.59 0.05 10.74
CA SER A 255 12.76 0.68 9.43
C SER A 255 13.77 1.83 9.46
N TYR A 256 13.78 2.65 10.51
CA TYR A 256 14.78 3.69 10.72
C TYR A 256 16.18 3.11 10.93
N ILE A 257 16.32 2.06 11.74
CA ILE A 257 17.60 1.36 11.93
C ILE A 257 18.08 0.80 10.59
N GLY A 258 17.21 0.11 9.84
CA GLY A 258 17.51 -0.41 8.51
C GLY A 258 17.94 0.70 7.55
N PHE A 259 17.21 1.81 7.52
CA PHE A 259 17.55 2.98 6.71
C PHE A 259 18.95 3.53 7.01
N ILE A 260 19.31 3.69 8.29
CA ILE A 260 20.65 4.15 8.69
C ILE A 260 21.73 3.15 8.26
N ILE A 261 21.50 1.84 8.42
CA ILE A 261 22.43 0.81 7.94
C ILE A 261 22.65 0.91 6.44
N ILE A 262 21.57 1.10 5.66
CA ILE A 262 21.64 1.25 4.19
C ILE A 262 22.38 2.52 3.81
N LEU A 263 22.09 3.63 4.49
CA LEU A 263 22.74 4.92 4.25
C LEU A 263 24.26 4.84 4.46
N ILE A 264 24.71 4.07 5.46
CA ILE A 264 26.14 3.84 5.73
C ILE A 264 26.76 2.85 4.73
N LYS A 265 26.09 1.71 4.45
CA LYS A 265 26.70 0.62 3.67
C LYS A 265 26.59 0.81 2.15
N GLN A 266 25.41 1.19 1.66
CA GLN A 266 25.10 1.24 0.23
C GLN A 266 24.04 2.32 -0.05
N PRO A 267 24.42 3.61 -0.07
CA PRO A 267 23.47 4.71 -0.30
C PRO A 267 22.78 4.63 -1.67
N ASN A 268 23.39 3.94 -2.64
CA ASN A 268 22.85 3.75 -4.00
C ASN A 268 21.50 3.01 -4.02
N VAL A 269 21.18 2.23 -2.98
CA VAL A 269 19.90 1.52 -2.82
C VAL A 269 18.74 2.47 -2.51
N ILE A 270 19.02 3.65 -1.94
CA ILE A 270 17.98 4.64 -1.58
C ILE A 270 17.33 5.24 -2.83
N HIS A 271 18.04 5.30 -3.94
CA HIS A 271 17.47 5.72 -5.22
C HIS A 271 18.09 4.88 -6.35
N PRO A 272 17.49 3.74 -6.70
CA PRO A 272 18.01 2.79 -7.70
C PRO A 272 18.30 3.42 -9.06
N LEU A 273 17.55 4.46 -9.44
CA LEU A 273 17.81 5.23 -10.66
C LEU A 273 19.05 6.13 -10.56
N ILE A 274 19.43 6.60 -9.35
CA ILE A 274 20.68 7.35 -9.14
C ILE A 274 21.84 6.35 -9.05
N GLY A 275 21.64 5.18 -8.44
CA GLY A 275 22.61 4.09 -8.46
C GLY A 275 22.96 3.63 -9.87
N LYS A 276 21.98 3.56 -10.79
CA LYS A 276 22.20 3.24 -12.21
C LYS A 276 22.94 4.34 -13.00
N ILE A 277 22.82 5.60 -12.58
CA ILE A 277 23.51 6.74 -13.19
C ILE A 277 24.93 6.91 -12.60
N ALA A 278 25.13 6.54 -11.33
CA ALA A 278 26.39 6.70 -10.62
C ALA A 278 27.33 5.49 -10.76
N ASN A 279 26.80 4.27 -10.87
CA ASN A 279 27.58 3.04 -11.00
C ASN A 279 27.23 2.32 -12.30
N GLU A 280 28.06 2.46 -13.32
CA GLU A 280 28.10 1.49 -14.41
C GLU A 280 28.61 0.15 -13.87
N SER A 281 27.92 -0.95 -14.22
CA SER A 281 28.37 -2.36 -14.14
C SER A 281 28.05 -3.25 -12.91
N ASP A 282 27.07 -2.93 -12.05
CA ASP A 282 26.64 -3.92 -11.05
C ASP A 282 25.82 -5.05 -11.70
N LYS A 283 26.49 -6.18 -11.96
CA LYS A 283 25.92 -7.45 -12.47
C LYS A 283 24.70 -7.95 -11.67
N PHE A 284 24.48 -7.44 -10.45
CA PHE A 284 23.31 -7.70 -9.61
C PHE A 284 21.97 -7.31 -10.26
N PHE A 285 21.94 -6.32 -11.16
CA PHE A 285 20.69 -5.75 -11.68
C PHE A 285 20.10 -6.43 -12.91
N ASN A 286 20.70 -7.53 -13.39
CA ASN A 286 20.26 -8.18 -14.64
C ASN A 286 19.14 -9.22 -14.46
N TYR A 287 18.66 -9.45 -13.24
CA TYR A 287 17.56 -10.39 -12.99
C TYR A 287 16.21 -9.75 -13.33
N PRO A 288 15.37 -10.37 -14.19
CA PRO A 288 14.07 -9.82 -14.57
C PRO A 288 13.18 -9.48 -13.37
N SER A 289 13.17 -10.31 -12.33
CA SER A 289 12.38 -10.06 -11.12
C SER A 289 12.86 -8.84 -10.33
N LEU A 290 14.19 -8.66 -10.22
CA LEU A 290 14.80 -7.51 -9.54
C LEU A 290 14.59 -6.21 -10.33
N ILE A 291 14.63 -6.28 -11.66
CA ILE A 291 14.31 -5.15 -12.54
C ILE A 291 12.87 -4.69 -12.30
N VAL A 292 11.92 -5.62 -12.27
CA VAL A 292 10.51 -5.29 -11.99
C VAL A 292 10.36 -4.71 -10.59
N LEU A 293 11.06 -5.27 -9.59
CA LEU A 293 11.06 -4.76 -8.22
C LEU A 293 11.55 -3.31 -8.16
N ASN A 294 12.63 -2.99 -8.88
CA ASN A 294 13.19 -1.64 -8.97
C ASN A 294 12.22 -0.65 -9.63
N ILE A 295 11.53 -1.07 -10.69
CA ILE A 295 10.51 -0.25 -11.36
C ILE A 295 9.34 0.02 -10.41
N LEU A 296 8.82 -1.01 -9.73
CA LEU A 296 7.73 -0.87 -8.76
C LEU A 296 8.12 0.03 -7.58
N TYR A 297 9.31 -0.17 -7.02
CA TYR A 297 9.87 0.69 -6.00
C TYR A 297 9.94 2.15 -6.46
N THR A 298 10.45 2.38 -7.67
CA THR A 298 10.57 3.74 -8.24
C THR A 298 9.21 4.40 -8.40
N ILE A 299 8.20 3.68 -8.90
CA ILE A 299 6.83 4.20 -9.03
C ILE A 299 6.28 4.60 -7.66
N LEU A 300 6.42 3.73 -6.65
CA LEU A 300 6.00 4.04 -5.28
C LEU A 300 6.79 5.22 -4.69
N LEU A 301 8.10 5.29 -4.93
CA LEU A 301 8.95 6.37 -4.47
C LEU A 301 8.50 7.70 -5.05
N VAL A 302 8.25 7.78 -6.36
CA VAL A 302 7.74 8.99 -7.02
C VAL A 302 6.39 9.42 -6.45
N LEU A 303 5.47 8.47 -6.20
CA LEU A 303 4.18 8.78 -5.56
C LEU A 303 4.33 9.35 -4.15
N VAL A 304 5.24 8.78 -3.35
CA VAL A 304 5.52 9.26 -1.99
C VAL A 304 6.24 10.62 -2.01
N LEU A 305 7.21 10.81 -2.89
CA LEU A 305 7.94 12.08 -3.04
C LEU A 305 7.04 13.20 -3.56
N PHE A 306 6.16 12.91 -4.52
CA PHE A 306 5.14 13.86 -4.97
C PHE A 306 4.24 14.30 -3.80
N SER A 307 3.83 13.35 -2.96
CA SER A 307 3.08 13.67 -1.75
C SER A 307 3.90 14.49 -0.77
N LEU A 308 5.16 14.14 -0.53
CA LEU A 308 6.07 14.84 0.37
C LEU A 308 6.27 16.30 -0.08
N GLN A 309 6.55 16.53 -1.36
CA GLN A 309 6.71 17.86 -1.93
C GLN A 309 5.45 18.70 -1.74
N LYS A 310 4.27 18.12 -2.00
CA LYS A 310 3.00 18.81 -1.86
C LYS A 310 2.67 19.15 -0.40
N THR A 311 3.02 18.26 0.54
CA THR A 311 2.89 18.52 1.98
C THR A 311 3.88 19.57 2.46
N ALA A 312 5.16 19.47 2.06
CA ALA A 312 6.20 20.43 2.42
C ALA A 312 5.83 21.84 1.96
N ARG A 313 5.36 22.00 0.71
CA ARG A 313 4.88 23.29 0.20
C ARG A 313 3.76 23.88 1.07
N LYS A 314 2.76 23.07 1.45
CA LYS A 314 1.66 23.53 2.29
C LYS A 314 2.10 23.91 3.71
N ASN A 315 3.02 23.16 4.29
CA ASN A 315 3.49 23.38 5.66
C ASN A 315 4.54 24.50 5.74
N SER A 316 5.31 24.76 4.68
CA SER A 316 6.25 25.89 4.59
C SER A 316 5.57 27.26 4.46
N ILE A 317 4.28 27.30 4.13
CA ILE A 317 3.48 28.53 4.02
C ILE A 317 2.99 28.99 5.41
N VAL A 318 3.13 28.16 6.44
CA VAL A 318 2.90 28.53 7.83
C VAL A 318 4.25 28.95 8.43
N PRO A 319 4.49 30.25 8.70
CA PRO A 319 5.59 30.61 9.58
C PRO A 319 5.25 30.07 10.98
N SER A 320 6.18 29.31 11.56
CA SER A 320 6.11 28.85 12.96
C SER A 320 6.03 30.01 13.94
#